data_AF-A0AAD5MPC3-F1
#
_entry.id   AF-A0AAD5MPC3-F1
#
_cell.length_a   1.000
_cell.length_b   1.000
_cell.length_c   1.000
_cell.angle_alpha   90.00
_cell.angle_beta   90.00
_cell.angle_gamma   90.00
#
_symmetry.space_group_name_H-M   'P 1'
#
loop_
_entity.id
_entity.type
_entity.pdbx_description
1 polymer ?
#
loop_
_entity_poly.entity_id
_entity_poly.type
_entity_poly.pdbx_seq_one_letter_code
_entity_poly.pdbx_strand_id
1 'polypeptide(L)' 'MHGGAMCTSARNSRCSKITPVPDSHLTISGSLSTTNIIMASWSRAMWQSVVNRAIRMLASGPFRRHFFSAIATVGGN' A
#
# COMPACT_ATOMS: atom_id res chain seq x y z
N MET A 1 11.90 10.74 -5.86
CA MET A 1 11.58 9.85 -7.00
C MET A 1 10.48 10.55 -7.78
N HIS A 2 10.79 11.05 -8.98
CA HIS A 2 9.85 11.83 -9.78
C HIS A 2 8.86 10.89 -10.48
N GLY A 3 7.57 10.99 -10.14
CA GLY A 3 6.49 10.31 -10.84
C GLY A 3 6.36 10.85 -12.26
N GLY A 4 6.52 9.98 -13.25
CA GLY A 4 6.43 10.35 -14.66
C GLY A 4 4.97 10.62 -15.04
N ALA A 5 4.67 11.89 -15.33
CA ALA A 5 3.50 12.24 -16.13
C ALA A 5 3.74 11.74 -17.56
N MET A 6 3.07 10.68 -17.98
CA MET A 6 3.11 10.22 -19.38
C MET A 6 1.90 10.77 -20.13
N CYS A 7 2.09 11.95 -20.73
CA CYS A 7 1.34 12.41 -21.89
C CYS A 7 2.29 12.33 -23.09
N THR A 8 2.16 11.31 -23.93
CA THR A 8 2.89 11.24 -25.20
C THR A 8 2.07 11.95 -26.28
N SER A 9 2.52 13.14 -26.70
CA SER A 9 1.98 13.95 -27.81
C SER A 9 1.77 13.09 -29.09
N ALA A 10 0.78 13.24 -29.96
CA ALA A 10 -0.16 14.32 -30.30
C ALA A 10 -1.39 13.70 -31.00
N ARG A 11 -2.64 14.15 -30.79
CA ARG A 11 -3.33 15.09 -31.72
C ARG A 11 -4.70 15.59 -31.21
N ASN A 12 -5.06 15.35 -29.96
CA ASN A 12 -6.32 15.84 -29.41
C ASN A 12 -6.05 16.59 -28.11
N SER A 13 -6.46 17.86 -28.08
CA SER A 13 -6.32 18.86 -27.03
C SER A 13 -7.09 18.54 -25.73
N ARG A 14 -7.08 17.27 -25.29
CA ARG A 14 -7.64 16.81 -24.01
C ARG A 14 -6.58 16.44 -22.96
N CYS A 15 -5.29 16.53 -23.29
CA CYS A 15 -4.18 16.31 -22.35
C CYS A 15 -3.91 17.49 -21.39
N SER A 16 -4.76 18.50 -21.34
CA SER A 16 -4.58 19.71 -20.53
C SER A 16 -5.14 19.62 -19.10
N LYS A 17 -5.70 18.46 -18.71
CA LYS A 17 -6.30 18.27 -17.37
C LYS A 17 -5.87 16.98 -16.67
N ILE A 18 -4.66 16.50 -16.95
CA ILE A 18 -4.08 15.41 -16.16
C ILE A 18 -3.42 16.06 -14.94
N THR A 19 -4.22 16.26 -13.90
CA THR A 19 -3.69 16.63 -12.58
C THR A 19 -3.06 15.41 -11.93
N PRO A 20 -1.99 15.57 -11.13
CA PRO A 20 -1.46 14.48 -10.32
C PRO A 20 -2.58 13.82 -9.52
N VAL A 21 -2.57 12.49 -9.44
CA VAL A 21 -3.51 11.74 -8.62
C VAL A 21 -3.24 12.11 -7.15
N PRO A 22 -4.26 12.55 -6.38
CA PRO A 22 -4.06 12.85 -4.97
C PRO A 22 -3.56 11.64 -4.18
N ASP A 23 -2.65 11.86 -3.22
CA ASP A 23 -2.04 10.79 -2.43
C ASP A 23 -3.06 9.93 -1.66
N SER A 24 -4.21 10.51 -1.29
CA SER A 24 -5.31 9.78 -0.66
C SER A 24 -5.88 8.67 -1.54
N HIS A 25 -5.84 8.82 -2.86
CA HIS A 25 -6.29 7.80 -3.82
C HIS A 25 -5.20 6.74 -4.09
N LEU A 26 -3.96 7.00 -3.70
CA LEU A 26 -2.82 6.09 -3.82
C LEU A 26 -2.56 5.32 -2.52
N THR A 27 -3.33 5.61 -1.47
CA THR A 27 -3.18 5.00 -0.15
C THR A 27 -4.27 3.96 0.07
N ILE A 28 -3.86 2.74 0.43
CA ILE A 28 -4.77 1.68 0.88
C ILE A 28 -4.53 1.49 2.37
N SER A 29 -5.61 1.49 3.15
CA SER A 29 -5.58 1.24 4.60
C SER A 29 -6.56 0.12 4.94
N GLY A 30 -6.26 -0.64 5.98
CA GLY A 30 -7.12 -1.73 6.43
C GLY A 30 -6.69 -2.24 7.80
N SER A 31 -7.59 -2.95 8.46
CA SER A 31 -7.34 -3.60 9.76
C SER A 31 -7.48 -5.12 9.61
N LEU A 32 -6.54 -5.86 10.20
CA LEU A 32 -6.65 -7.30 10.34
C LEU A 32 -7.17 -7.61 11.74
N SER A 33 -8.28 -8.34 11.82
CA SER A 33 -8.78 -8.91 13.06
C SER A 33 -8.75 -10.42 12.98
N THR A 34 -8.59 -11.09 14.12
CA THR A 34 -8.64 -12.55 14.21
C THR A 34 -9.59 -12.97 15.31
N THR A 35 -10.30 -14.07 15.07
CA THR A 35 -11.11 -14.76 16.07
C THR A 35 -10.37 -15.96 16.66
N ASN A 36 -9.18 -16.29 16.14
CA ASN A 36 -8.38 -17.39 16.63
C ASN A 36 -7.70 -17.00 17.96
N ILE A 37 -8.07 -17.69 19.04
CA ILE A 37 -7.62 -17.38 20.40
C ILE A 37 -6.10 -17.50 20.59
N ILE A 38 -5.44 -18.38 19.83
CA ILE A 38 -3.98 -18.53 19.88
C ILE A 38 -3.33 -17.30 19.25
N MET A 39 -3.84 -16.83 18.11
CA MET A 39 -3.31 -15.62 17.46
C MET A 39 -3.64 -14.35 18.26
N ALA A 40 -4.79 -14.32 18.95
CA ALA A 40 -5.13 -13.21 19.84
C ALA A 40 -4.15 -13.07 21.01
N SER A 41 -3.57 -14.17 21.50
CA SER A 41 -2.58 -14.16 22.57
C SER A 41 -1.14 -13.94 22.09
N TRP A 42 -0.92 -13.80 20.78
CA TRP A 42 0.40 -13.51 20.23
C TRP A 42 0.92 -12.16 20.69
N SER A 43 2.22 -12.12 20.97
CA SER A 43 2.89 -10.87 21.31
C SER A 43 2.87 -9.90 20.13
N ARG A 44 3.06 -8.62 20.43
CA ARG A 44 3.19 -7.56 19.41
C ARG A 44 4.25 -7.90 18.35
N ALA A 45 5.36 -8.50 18.76
CA ALA A 45 6.46 -8.90 17.86
C ALA A 45 6.08 -10.05 16.91
N MET A 46 5.28 -11.01 17.39
CA MET A 46 4.74 -12.09 16.54
C MET A 46 3.81 -11.51 15.48
N TRP A 47 2.87 -10.64 15.88
CA TRP A 47 2.00 -9.94 14.93
C TRP A 47 2.79 -9.10 13.94
N GLN A 48 3.81 -8.35 14.40
CA GLN A 48 4.66 -7.57 13.54
C GLN A 48 5.33 -8.43 12.46
N SER A 49 5.71 -9.68 12.78
CA SER A 49 6.32 -10.60 11.83
C SER A 49 5.35 -10.99 10.69
N VAL A 50 4.08 -11.20 11.02
CA VAL A 50 3.02 -11.46 10.03
C VAL A 50 2.80 -10.25 9.13
N VAL A 51 2.61 -9.06 9.71
CA VAL A 51 2.33 -7.86 8.91
C VAL A 51 3.53 -7.48 8.04
N ASN A 52 4.77 -7.62 8.56
CA ASN A 52 5.99 -7.42 7.76
C ASN A 52 6.09 -8.42 6.60
N ARG A 53 5.59 -9.65 6.76
CA ARG A 53 5.52 -10.61 5.65
C ARG A 53 4.48 -10.18 4.61
N ALA A 54 3.31 -9.71 5.04
CA ALA A 54 2.29 -9.18 4.12
C ALA A 54 2.83 -7.98 3.31
N ILE A 55 3.51 -7.04 3.96
CA ILE A 55 4.18 -5.90 3.29
C ILE A 55 5.18 -6.40 2.25
N ARG A 56 6.03 -7.37 2.62
CA ARG A 56 7.01 -7.93 1.68
C ARG A 56 6.34 -8.58 0.47
N MET A 57 5.25 -9.32 0.66
CA MET A 57 4.50 -9.93 -0.44
C MET A 57 3.90 -8.89 -1.38
N LEU A 58 3.36 -7.79 -0.84
CA LEU A 58 2.86 -6.67 -1.64
C LEU A 58 4.00 -5.99 -2.42
N ALA A 59 5.17 -5.84 -1.79
CA ALA A 59 6.35 -5.22 -2.39
C ALA A 59 7.09 -6.12 -3.40
N SER A 60 6.94 -7.44 -3.33
CA SER A 60 7.64 -8.40 -4.22
C SER A 60 6.79 -8.89 -5.39
N GLY A 61 5.47 -8.69 -5.36
CA GLY A 61 4.53 -9.21 -6.36
C GLY A 61 4.31 -8.30 -7.58
N PRO A 62 3.26 -8.57 -8.38
CA PRO A 62 2.88 -7.75 -9.54
C PRO A 62 2.67 -6.26 -9.21
N PHE A 63 2.36 -5.97 -7.96
CA PHE A 63 2.16 -4.63 -7.43
C PHE A 63 3.45 -3.86 -7.14
N ARG A 64 4.62 -4.50 -7.17
CA ARG A 64 5.93 -3.88 -6.85
C ARG A 64 6.16 -2.56 -7.59
N ARG A 65 5.79 -2.48 -8.87
CA ARG A 65 6.02 -1.27 -9.69
C ARG A 65 5.18 -0.07 -9.25
N HIS A 66 4.14 -0.31 -8.46
CA HIS A 66 3.21 0.70 -7.95
C HIS A 66 3.19 0.78 -6.42
N PHE A 67 4.05 0.00 -5.75
CA PHE A 67 4.13 -0.06 -4.30
C PHE A 67 5.31 0.80 -3.83
N PHE A 68 5.00 1.92 -3.19
CA PHE A 68 6.01 2.86 -2.73
C PHE A 68 6.47 2.57 -1.29
N SER A 69 5.51 2.39 -0.38
CA SER A 69 5.77 2.11 1.03
C SER A 69 4.52 1.50 1.69
N ALA A 70 4.73 0.80 2.80
CA ALA A 70 3.65 0.47 3.73
C ALA A 70 4.12 0.66 5.16
N ILE A 71 3.17 1.01 6.02
CA ILE A 71 3.37 1.15 7.46
C ILE A 71 2.47 0.12 8.13
N ALA A 72 3.04 -0.66 9.04
CA ALA A 72 2.34 -1.66 9.81
C ALA A 72 2.35 -1.28 11.28
N THR A 73 1.17 -1.08 11.86
CA THR A 73 1.00 -0.83 13.28
C THR A 73 0.20 -1.96 13.91
N VAL A 74 0.77 -2.60 14.94
CA VAL A 74 0.03 -3.51 15.81
C VAL A 74 -0.55 -2.69 16.97
N GLY A 75 -1.87 -2.63 17.08
CA GLY A 75 -2.58 -2.05 18.22
C GLY A 75 -3.18 -3.15 19.11
N GLY A 76 -3.22 -2.92 20.42
CA GLY A 76 -4.07 -3.68 21.33
C GLY A 76 -5.40 -2.97 21.52
N ASN A 77 -6.44 -3.70 21.95
CA ASN A 77 -7.61 -3.06 22.58
C ASN A 77 -7.20 -2.44 23.91
#